data_AF-A0A377M4R1-F1
#
_entry.id   AF-A0A377M4R1-F1
#
_cell.length_a   1.000
_cell.length_b   1.000
_cell.length_c   1.000
_cell.angle_alpha   90.00
_cell.angle_beta   90.00
_cell.angle_gamma   90.00
#
_symmetry.space_group_name_H-M   'P 1'
#
loop_
_entity.id
_entity.type
_entity.pdbx_description
1 polymer ?
#
loop_
_entity_poly.entity_id
_entity_poly.type
_entity_poly.pdbx_seq_one_letter_code
_entity_poly.pdbx_strand_id
1 'polypeptide(L)' 'MSFDSLGLNPEILRAIAEQGYVEPTPIQQQAIPAVLQAVT' A
#
# COMPACT_ATOMS: atom_id res chain seq x y z
N MET A 1 -4.24 -5.44 9.25
CA MET A 1 -4.66 -4.25 8.46
C MET A 1 -4.23 -4.53 7.01
N SER A 2 -5.04 -4.23 5.99
CA SER A 2 -4.74 -4.66 4.60
C SER A 2 -4.13 -3.54 3.76
N PHE A 3 -3.40 -3.88 2.68
CA PHE A 3 -2.84 -2.87 1.76
C PHE A 3 -3.91 -2.05 1.03
N ASP A 4 -5.13 -2.57 0.85
CA ASP A 4 -6.23 -1.85 0.21
C ASP A 4 -6.65 -0.58 0.98
N SER A 5 -6.37 -0.50 2.28
CA SER A 5 -6.67 0.69 3.08
C SER A 5 -5.67 1.83 2.91
N LEU A 6 -4.60 1.65 2.12
CA LEU A 6 -3.53 2.64 1.95
C LEU A 6 -3.70 3.55 0.71
N GLY A 7 -4.80 3.41 -0.04
CA GLY A 7 -5.09 4.27 -1.20
C GLY A 7 -4.24 3.97 -2.44
N LEU A 8 -3.69 2.75 -2.54
CA LEU A 8 -2.90 2.32 -3.69
C LEU A 8 -3.79 2.02 -4.91
N ASN A 9 -3.22 2.18 -6.11
CA ASN A 9 -3.89 1.81 -7.36
C ASN A 9 -4.18 0.27 -7.38
N PRO A 10 -5.34 -0.16 -7.91
CA PRO A 10 -5.69 -1.58 -8.08
C PRO A 10 -4.61 -2.47 -8.71
N GLU A 11 -3.82 -1.98 -9.68
CA GLU A 11 -2.76 -2.76 -10.31
C GLU A 11 -1.62 -3.09 -9.32
N ILE A 12 -1.28 -2.14 -8.44
CA ILE A 12 -0.29 -2.34 -7.38
C ILE A 12 -0.82 -3.31 -6.34
N LEU A 13 -2.10 -3.19 -5.94
CA LEU A 13 -2.73 -4.10 -4.99
C LEU A 13 -2.74 -5.54 -5.50
N ARG A 14 -3.00 -5.75 -6.80
CA ARG A 14 -2.92 -7.08 -7.42
C ARG A 14 -1.50 -7.65 -7.32
N ALA A 15 -0.49 -6.86 -7.69
CA ALA A 15 0.90 -7.30 -7.63
C ALA A 15 1.35 -7.65 -6.20
N ILE A 16 0.94 -6.86 -5.20
CA ILE A 16 1.22 -7.12 -3.78
C ILE A 16 0.62 -8.47 -3.35
N ALA A 17 -0.64 -8.73 -3.73
CA ALA A 17 -1.32 -9.98 -3.42
C ALA A 17 -0.69 -11.20 -4.12
N GLU A 18 -0.28 -11.06 -5.39
CA GLU A 18 0.43 -12.10 -6.15
C GLU A 18 1.76 -12.49 -5.50
N GLN A 19 2.43 -11.56 -4.83
CA GLN A 19 3.66 -11.80 -4.07
C GLN A 19 3.39 -12.40 -2.67
N GLY A 20 2.13 -12.55 -2.27
CA GLY A 20 1.77 -13.08 -0.95
C GLY A 20 1.95 -12.08 0.20
N TYR A 21 2.06 -10.79 -0.10
CA TYR A 21 2.10 -9.76 0.94
C TYR A 21 0.69 -9.45 1.43
N VAL A 22 0.42 -9.79 2.69
CA VAL A 22 -0.93 -9.73 3.25
C VAL A 22 -1.16 -8.46 4.08
N GLU A 23 -0.16 -8.04 4.85
CA GLU A 23 -0.24 -6.87 5.71
C GLU A 23 0.97 -5.94 5.50
N PRO A 24 0.76 -4.62 5.43
CA PRO A 24 1.85 -3.67 5.40
C PRO A 24 2.57 -3.63 6.75
N THR A 25 3.88 -3.54 6.72
CA THR A 25 4.71 -3.29 7.91
C THR A 25 4.42 -1.91 8.53
N PRO A 26 4.78 -1.67 9.80
CA PRO A 26 4.52 -0.38 10.45
C PRO A 26 5.09 0.83 9.69
N ILE A 27 6.29 0.70 9.10
CA ILE A 27 6.87 1.79 8.30
C ILE A 27 6.11 2.03 7.01
N GLN A 28 5.59 0.99 6.36
CA GLN A 28 4.78 1.12 5.14
C GLN A 28 3.45 1.79 5.41
N GLN A 29 2.79 1.46 6.53
CA GLN A 29 1.54 2.11 6.95
C GLN A 29 1.71 3.62 7.15
N GLN A 30 2.87 4.05 7.66
CA GLN A 30 3.17 5.47 7.90
C GLN A 30 3.65 6.19 6.63
N ALA A 31 4.50 5.55 5.83
CA ALA A 31 5.18 6.21 4.72
C ALA A 31 4.34 6.23 3.43
N ILE A 32 3.60 5.17 3.11
CA ILE A 32 2.86 5.07 1.85
C ILE A 32 1.86 6.23 1.68
N PRO A 33 0.99 6.55 2.68
CA PRO A 33 0.05 7.66 2.54
C PRO A 33 0.74 9.01 2.35
N ALA A 34 1.85 9.25 3.06
CA ALA A 34 2.61 10.49 2.96
C ALA A 34 3.22 10.69 1.57
N VAL A 35 3.73 9.62 0.95
CA VAL A 35 4.28 9.67 -0.41
C VAL A 35 3.18 9.90 -1.45
N LEU A 36 2.02 9.25 -1.31
CA LEU A 36 0.91 9.42 -2.26
C LEU A 36 0.37 10.86 -2.26
N GLN A 37 0.27 11.49 -1.09
CA GLN A 37 -0.18 12.89 -0.96
C GLN A 37 0.82 13.90 -1.55
N ALA A 38 2.11 13.56 -1.62
CA ALA A 38 3.12 14.44 -2.20
C ALA A 38 3.09 14.50 -3.74
N VAL A 39 2.34 13.59 -4.38
CA VAL A 39 2.28 13.43 -5.85
C VAL A 39 0.96 13.96 -6.44
N THR A 40 0.01 14.38 -5.59
CA THR A 40 -1.22 15.09 -5.96
C THR A 40 -1.08 16.59 -5.80
#